data_AF-A0A0T5PNS2-F1
#
_entry.id   AF-A0A0T5PNS2-F1
#
_cell.length_a   1.000
_cell.length_b   1.000
_cell.length_c   1.000
_cell.angle_alpha   90.00
_cell.angle_beta   90.00
_cell.angle_gamma   90.00
#
_symmetry.space_group_name_H-M   'P 1'
#
loop_
_entity.id
_entity.type
_entity.pdbx_description
1 polymer ?
#
loop_
_entity_poly.entity_id
_entity_poly.type
_entity_poly.pdbx_seq_one_letter_code
_entity_poly.pdbx_strand_id
1 'polypeptide(L)'
;MDLVWLFIATAANVFLLGVNSQFVRDQRVAMCFMISWGITGAQFTFTRVVSAADNPAVAFWVSGWAGAIGICSSIYFYRWFHPRYQNWSAGKGWCR
;
A
#
# COMPACT_ATOMS: atom_id res chain seq x y z
N MET A 1 13.63 8.88 -16.03
CA MET A 1 12.50 9.39 -15.21
C MET A 1 11.55 8.25 -14.83
N ASP A 2 11.59 7.15 -15.57
CA ASP A 2 10.75 5.96 -15.40
C ASP A 2 10.94 5.23 -14.07
N LEU A 3 12.17 5.19 -13.55
CA LEU A 3 12.48 4.55 -12.26
C LEU A 3 11.76 5.20 -11.07
N VAL A 4 11.60 6.52 -11.08
CA VAL A 4 10.89 7.24 -10.00
C VAL A 4 9.39 6.99 -10.09
N TRP A 5 8.83 6.99 -11.30
CA TRP A 5 7.42 6.63 -11.52
C TRP A 5 7.13 5.18 -11.16
N LEU A 6 8.04 4.26 -11.48
CA LEU A 6 7.97 2.86 -11.08
C LEU A 6 8.03 2.72 -9.56
N PHE A 7 8.91 3.46 -8.90
CA PHE A 7 9.01 3.48 -7.44
C PHE A 7 7.71 3.97 -6.82
N ILE A 8 7.18 5.13 -7.25
CA ILE A 8 5.96 5.70 -6.70
C ILE A 8 4.76 4.80 -6.97
N ALA A 9 4.61 4.29 -8.20
CA ALA A 9 3.51 3.39 -8.56
C ALA A 9 3.55 2.09 -7.75
N THR A 10 4.73 1.49 -7.57
CA THR A 10 4.87 0.27 -6.77
C THR A 10 4.61 0.54 -5.29
N ALA A 11 5.20 1.62 -4.74
CA ALA A 11 5.00 2.01 -3.34
C ALA A 11 3.53 2.31 -3.05
N ALA A 12 2.86 3.07 -3.93
CA ALA A 12 1.44 3.38 -3.80
C ALA A 12 0.57 2.13 -3.91
N ASN A 13 0.86 1.22 -4.85
CA ASN A 13 0.12 -0.02 -5.02
C ASN A 13 0.19 -0.88 -3.74
N VAL A 14 1.40 -1.13 -3.23
CA VAL A 14 1.60 -1.93 -2.00
C VAL A 14 1.02 -1.23 -0.77
N PHE A 15 1.18 0.09 -0.66
CA PHE A 15 0.57 0.88 0.40
C PHE A 15 -0.95 0.76 0.41
N LEU A 16 -1.59 1.00 -0.75
CA LEU A 16 -3.04 0.94 -0.89
C LEU A 16 -3.57 -0.48 -0.64
N LEU A 17 -2.87 -1.52 -1.10
CA LEU A 17 -3.18 -2.92 -0.78
C LEU A 17 -3.15 -3.19 0.73
N GLY A 18 -2.10 -2.72 1.41
CA GLY A 18 -1.97 -2.84 2.87
C GLY A 18 -3.13 -2.15 3.59
N VAL A 19 -3.43 -0.91 3.22
CA VAL A 19 -4.53 -0.12 3.81
C VAL A 19 -5.89 -0.74 3.49
N ASN A 20 -6.10 -1.26 2.27
CA ASN A 20 -7.35 -1.93 1.90
C ASN A 20 -7.59 -3.17 2.75
N SER A 21 -6.56 -4.00 2.98
CA SER A 21 -6.68 -5.19 3.84
C SER A 21 -7.19 -4.87 5.25
N GLN A 22 -6.79 -3.71 5.78
CA GLN A 22 -7.18 -3.26 7.10
C GLN A 22 -8.60 -2.68 7.11
N PHE A 23 -8.99 -1.92 6.09
CA PHE A 23 -10.37 -1.42 5.97
C PHE A 23 -11.39 -2.52 5.67
N VAL A 24 -10.99 -3.58 4.96
CA VAL A 24 -11.82 -4.79 4.79
C VAL A 24 -12.07 -5.44 6.15
N ARG A 25 -11.06 -5.50 7.01
CA ARG A 25 -11.20 -6.02 8.39
C ARG A 25 -12.23 -5.21 9.20
N ASP A 26 -12.22 -3.89 9.04
CA ASP A 26 -13.15 -2.98 9.72
C ASP A 26 -14.49 -2.82 8.97
N GLN A 27 -14.76 -3.68 7.97
CA GLN A 27 -15.98 -3.71 7.15
C GLN A 27 -16.37 -2.35 6.53
N ARG A 28 -15.40 -1.48 6.23
CA ARG A 28 -15.63 -0.16 5.64
C ARG A 28 -15.77 -0.23 4.12
N VAL A 29 -16.88 -0.78 3.65
CA VAL A 29 -17.14 -1.08 2.22
C VAL A 29 -16.91 0.12 1.29
N ALA A 30 -17.40 1.31 1.65
CA ALA A 30 -17.24 2.50 0.81
C ALA A 30 -15.77 2.94 0.63
N MET A 31 -14.96 2.79 1.69
CA MET A 31 -13.52 3.12 1.63
C MET A 31 -12.76 2.07 0.83
N CYS A 32 -13.09 0.78 1.00
CA CYS A 32 -12.50 -0.30 0.21
C CYS A 32 -12.77 -0.12 -1.29
N PHE A 33 -13.98 0.34 -1.65
CA PHE A 33 -14.32 0.64 -3.04
C PHE A 33 -13.44 1.75 -3.63
N MET A 34 -13.30 2.88 -2.92
CA MET A 34 -12.46 4.00 -3.37
C MET A 34 -10.99 3.61 -3.49
N ILE A 35 -10.48 2.83 -2.53
CA ILE A 35 -9.09 2.37 -2.55
C ILE A 35 -8.85 1.38 -3.69
N SER A 36 -9.83 0.54 -4.03
CA SER A 36 -9.75 -0.37 -5.17
C SER A 36 -9.47 0.38 -6.48
N TRP A 37 -10.14 1.51 -6.72
CA TRP A 37 -9.86 2.37 -7.88
C TRP A 37 -8.42 2.89 -7.90
N GLY A 38 -7.90 3.29 -6.73
CA GLY A 38 -6.50 3.70 -6.59
C GLY A 38 -5.51 2.57 -6.88
N ILE A 39 -5.80 1.36 -6.41
CA ILE A 39 -4.99 0.16 -6.69
C ILE A 39 -4.95 -0.11 -8.19
N THR A 40 -6.11 -0.08 -8.87
CA THR A 40 -6.17 -0.30 -10.32
C THR A 40 -5.34 0.73 -11.08
N GLY A 41 -5.40 2.01 -10.70
CA GLY A 41 -4.56 3.06 -11.31
C GLY A 41 -3.06 2.87 -11.09
N ALA A 42 -2.66 2.47 -9.87
CA ALA A 42 -1.28 2.19 -9.54
C ALA A 42 -0.74 0.95 -10.29
N GLN A 43 -1.55 -0.11 -10.40
CA GLN A 43 -1.23 -1.31 -11.19
C GLN A 43 -1.08 -1.00 -12.68
N PHE A 44 -1.99 -0.21 -13.25
CA PHE A 44 -1.89 0.18 -14.66
C PHE A 44 -0.61 0.98 -14.94
N THR A 45 -0.29 1.92 -14.05
CA THR A 45 0.93 2.73 -14.17
C THR A 45 2.19 1.87 -14.03
N PHE A 46 2.21 0.94 -13.07
CA PHE A 46 3.30 -0.01 -12.88
C PHE A 46 3.55 -0.84 -14.15
N THR A 47 2.51 -1.47 -14.69
CA THR A 47 2.62 -2.31 -15.89
C THR A 47 3.13 -1.51 -17.09
N ARG A 48 2.62 -0.28 -17.28
CA ARG A 48 3.07 0.61 -18.35
C ARG A 48 4.56 0.95 -18.23
N VAL A 49 5.00 1.34 -17.04
CA VAL A 49 6.40 1.76 -16.81
C VAL A 49 7.36 0.57 -16.89
N VAL A 50 6.97 -0.60 -16.37
CA VAL A 50 7.77 -1.83 -16.50
C VAL A 50 7.88 -2.25 -17.97
N SER A 51 6.80 -2.17 -18.74
CA SER A 51 6.81 -2.54 -20.16
C SER A 51 7.69 -1.63 -21.03
N ALA A 52 7.96 -0.41 -20.56
CA ALA A 52 8.83 0.56 -21.23
C ALA A 52 10.27 0.59 -20.67
N ALA A 53 10.60 -0.28 -19.70
CA ALA A 53 11.90 -0.24 -19.05
C ALA A 53 12.95 -1.05 -19.83
N ASP A 54 14.00 -0.38 -20.29
CA ASP A 54 15.12 -1.01 -21.01
C ASP A 54 15.96 -1.97 -20.13
N ASN A 55 15.89 -1.83 -18.80
CA ASN A 55 16.73 -2.58 -17.87
C ASN A 55 15.91 -3.21 -16.73
N PRO A 56 15.41 -4.46 -16.93
CA PRO A 56 14.44 -5.08 -16.02
C PRO A 56 15.02 -5.42 -14.64
N ALA A 57 16.34 -5.66 -14.55
CA ALA A 57 16.98 -5.97 -13.28
C ALA A 57 16.95 -4.77 -12.30
N VAL A 58 17.18 -3.56 -12.81
CA VAL A 58 17.13 -2.33 -11.99
C VAL A 58 15.69 -2.01 -11.59
N ALA A 59 14.74 -2.20 -12.51
CA ALA A 59 13.30 -2.05 -12.22
C ALA A 59 12.83 -3.02 -11.12
N PHE A 60 13.34 -4.25 -11.10
CA PHE A 60 13.05 -5.22 -10.04
C PHE A 60 13.57 -4.75 -8.68
N TRP A 61 14.82 -4.29 -8.59
CA TRP A 61 15.35 -3.80 -7.34
C TRP A 61 14.60 -2.58 -6.82
N VAL A 62 14.33 -1.59 -7.69
CA VAL A 62 13.61 -0.37 -7.31
C VAL A 62 12.17 -0.67 -6.87
N SER A 63 11.47 -1.57 -7.55
CA SER A 63 10.13 -2.01 -7.13
C SER A 63 10.16 -2.78 -5.80
N GLY A 64 11.18 -3.60 -5.55
CA GLY A 64 11.35 -4.28 -4.26
C GLY A 64 11.50 -3.31 -3.08
N TRP A 65 12.37 -2.30 -3.21
CA TRP A 65 12.53 -1.25 -2.19
C TRP A 65 11.26 -0.40 -2.03
N ALA A 66 10.62 -0.03 -3.13
CA ALA A 66 9.36 0.69 -3.12
C ALA A 66 8.26 -0.07 -2.38
N GLY A 67 8.13 -1.38 -2.63
CA GLY A 67 7.17 -2.24 -1.96
C GLY A 67 7.43 -2.36 -0.46
N ALA A 68 8.70 -2.54 -0.05
CA ALA A 68 9.07 -2.59 1.35
C ALA A 68 8.75 -1.28 2.11
N ILE A 69 8.98 -0.12 1.47
CA ILE A 69 8.62 1.18 2.04
C ILE A 69 7.09 1.35 2.06
N GLY A 70 6.38 0.92 1.01
CA GLY A 70 4.93 0.98 0.90
C GLY A 70 4.21 0.19 1.99
N ILE A 71 4.70 -1.01 2.32
CA ILE A 71 4.07 -1.80 3.40
C ILE A 71 4.38 -1.22 4.79
N CYS A 72 5.61 -0.76 5.02
CA CYS A 72 5.97 -0.10 6.27
C CYS A 72 5.13 1.17 6.49
N SER A 73 4.96 1.99 5.45
CA SER A 73 4.15 3.20 5.53
C SER A 73 2.67 2.89 5.75
N SER A 74 2.14 1.79 5.20
CA SER A 74 0.76 1.34 5.46
C SER A 74 0.55 1.01 6.94
N ILE A 75 1.50 0.32 7.57
CA ILE A 75 1.45 -0.02 9.00
C ILE A 75 1.45 1.25 9.86
N TYR A 76 2.35 2.20 9.58
CA TYR A 76 2.41 3.46 10.32
C TYR A 76 1.16 4.32 10.10
N PHE A 77 0.66 4.39 8.87
CA PHE A 77 -0.56 5.13 8.55
C PHE A 77 -1.76 4.59 9.31
N TYR A 78 -1.93 3.27 9.36
CA TYR A 78 -3.06 2.68 10.09
C TYR A 78 -2.98 2.88 11.60
N ARG A 79 -1.77 2.82 12.17
CA ARG A 79 -1.53 3.15 13.60
C ARG A 79 -1.95 4.58 13.92
N TRP A 80 -1.75 5.51 13.00
CA TRP A 80 -2.15 6.91 13.17
C TRP A 80 -3.66 7.12 12.92
N PHE A 81 -4.22 6.46 11.90
CA PHE A 81 -5.62 6.63 11.49
C PHE A 81 -6.64 6.04 12.49
N HIS A 82 -6.27 4.98 13.23
CA HIS A 82 -7.15 4.34 14.20
C HIS A 82 -6.52 4.29 15.62
N PRO A 83 -6.87 5.22 16.54
CA PRO A 83 -6.37 5.18 17.93
C PRO A 83 -6.83 3.93 18.70
N ARG A 84 -7.89 3.24 18.24
CA ARG A 84 -8.34 1.96 18.81
C ARG A 84 -7.32 0.82 18.71
N TYR A 85 -6.35 0.90 17.77
CA TYR A 85 -5.29 -0.10 17.65
C TYR A 85 -4.20 0.03 18.73
N GLN A 86 -4.03 1.21 19.33
CA GLN A 86 -3.20 1.36 20.53
C GLN A 86 -3.75 0.54 21.70
N ASN A 87 -5.08 0.45 21.84
CA ASN A 87 -5.72 -0.33 22.91
C ASN A 87 -5.61 -1.85 22.69
N TRP A 88 -5.60 -2.31 21.43
CA TRP A 88 -5.43 -3.72 21.08
C TRP A 88 -3.98 -4.19 21.25
N SER A 89 -3.00 -3.38 20.82
CA SER A 89 -1.56 -3.63 21.08
C SER A 89 -1.17 -3.48 22.56
N ALA A 90 -1.93 -2.72 23.34
CA ALA A 90 -1.78 -2.59 24.80
C ALA A 90 -2.51 -3.70 25.59
N GLY A 91 -3.05 -4.72 24.92
CA GLY A 91 -3.69 -5.87 25.57
C GLY A 91 -5.04 -5.59 26.25
N LYS A 92 -5.66 -4.42 26.05
CA LYS A 92 -6.95 -4.04 26.65
C LYS A 92 -8.12 -4.27 25.69
N GLY A 93 -8.05 -5.33 24.90
CA GLY A 93 -8.95 -5.56 23.77
C GLY A 93 -10.15 -6.46 24.02
N TRP A 94 -10.41 -6.93 25.25
CA TRP A 94 -11.44 -7.96 25.51
C TRP A 94 -12.23 -7.80 26.82
N CYS A 95 -12.46 -6.55 27.27
CA CYS A 95 -13.45 -6.29 28.32
C CYS A 95 -14.18 -4.97 28.05
N ARG A 96 -15.24 -5.04 27.23
CA ARG A 96 -16.57 -4.46 27.46
C ARG A 96 -17.42 -4.59 26.20
#